data_AF-A0A914EL09-F1
#
_entry.id   AF-A0A914EL09-F1
#
_cell.length_a   1.000
_cell.length_b   1.000
_cell.length_c   1.000
_cell.angle_alpha   90.00
_cell.angle_beta   90.00
_cell.angle_gamma   90.00
#
_symmetry.space_group_name_H-M   'P 1'
#
loop_
_entity.id
_entity.type
_entity.pdbx_description
1 polymer ?
#
loop_
_entity_poly.entity_id
_entity_poly.type
_entity_poly.pdbx_seq_one_letter_code
_entity_poly.pdbx_strand_id
1 'polypeptide(L)'
;MVSPSCLLFNENKEKFKKYEWPASSPDLSPLDYSIWSLLEADMNAEEHNSVESLKNDISEAFERLPMEVINHWMKRLDAVIKAKGGNFE
;
A
#
# COMPACT_ATOMS: atom_id res chain seq x y z
N MET A 1 -5.59 24.76 -6.87
CA MET A 1 -4.14 24.95 -6.69
C MET A 1 -3.55 23.55 -6.58
N VAL A 2 -2.66 23.15 -7.49
CA VAL A 2 -2.11 21.77 -7.50
C VAL A 2 -1.11 21.66 -6.36
N SER A 3 -1.30 20.69 -5.46
CA SER A 3 -0.36 20.50 -4.33
C SER A 3 1.06 20.28 -4.88
N PRO A 4 2.11 20.84 -4.25
CA PRO A 4 3.51 20.58 -4.64
C PRO A 4 3.82 19.09 -4.79
N SER A 5 3.13 18.24 -4.01
CA SER A 5 3.21 16.78 -4.09
C SER A 5 2.86 16.23 -5.49
N CYS A 6 1.92 16.84 -6.22
CA CYS A 6 1.47 16.33 -7.52
C CYS A 6 2.44 16.64 -8.66
N LEU A 7 3.25 17.69 -8.51
CA LEU A 7 4.29 18.02 -9.48
C LEU A 7 5.43 16.99 -9.41
N LEU A 8 5.75 16.49 -8.21
CA LEU A 8 6.71 15.41 -8.02
C LEU A 8 6.28 14.10 -8.71
N PHE A 9 4.98 13.78 -8.68
CA PHE A 9 4.43 12.57 -9.30
C PHE A 9 4.45 12.58 -10.83
N ASN A 10 4.15 13.72 -11.43
CA ASN A 10 3.98 13.82 -12.88
C ASN A 10 5.32 13.87 -13.61
N GLU A 11 6.37 14.38 -12.95
CA GLU A 11 7.72 14.51 -13.53
C GLU A 11 8.59 13.24 -13.31
N ASN A 12 8.19 12.32 -12.43
CA ASN A 12 9.03 11.19 -11.99
C ASN A 12 8.32 9.82 -11.98
N LYS A 13 7.46 9.51 -12.96
CA LYS A 13 6.89 8.14 -13.11
C LYS A 13 7.97 7.04 -13.12
N GLU A 14 9.16 7.37 -13.59
CA GLU A 14 10.33 6.49 -13.70
C GLU A 14 11.31 6.60 -12.51
N LYS A 15 11.09 7.52 -11.56
CA LYS A 15 12.05 7.86 -10.49
C LYS A 15 11.34 8.11 -9.17
N PHE A 16 10.77 7.07 -8.56
CA PHE A 16 10.69 7.06 -7.10
C PHE A 16 12.11 7.00 -6.54
N LYS A 17 12.76 8.15 -6.35
CA LYS A 17 13.88 8.21 -5.41
C LYS A 17 13.31 7.84 -4.05
N LYS A 18 13.99 6.94 -3.34
CA LYS A 18 13.65 6.38 -2.02
C LYS A 18 13.21 7.40 -0.93
N TYR A 19 13.31 8.70 -1.18
CA TYR A 19 13.17 9.79 -0.21
C TYR A 19 12.01 10.77 -0.48
N GLU A 20 11.21 10.60 -1.54
CA GLU A 20 10.12 11.54 -1.87
C GLU A 20 8.72 10.89 -1.79
N TRP A 21 8.44 10.16 -0.70
CA TRP A 21 7.08 9.73 -0.43
C TRP A 21 6.24 10.93 0.06
N PRO A 22 5.08 11.22 -0.55
CA PRO A 22 4.22 12.28 -0.05
C PRO A 22 3.73 12.00 1.37
N ALA A 23 3.62 13.04 2.18
CA ALA A 23 3.00 12.92 3.50
C ALA A 23 1.54 12.47 3.36
N SER A 24 1.08 11.64 4.30
CA SER A 24 -0.31 11.16 4.39
C SER A 24 -0.84 10.46 3.13
N SER A 25 -0.03 9.64 2.46
CA SER A 25 -0.48 8.83 1.31
C SER A 25 -0.43 7.33 1.57
N PRO A 26 -1.31 6.80 2.44
CA PRO A 26 -1.48 5.36 2.61
C PRO A 26 -2.02 4.69 1.34
N ASP A 27 -2.81 5.42 0.53
CA ASP A 27 -3.34 4.94 -0.75
C ASP A 27 -2.26 4.54 -1.77
N LEU A 28 -1.02 4.96 -1.51
CA LEU A 28 0.11 4.61 -2.32
C LEU A 28 0.86 3.39 -1.77
N SER A 29 0.73 3.00 -0.53
CA SER A 29 1.49 1.86 0.00
C SER A 29 0.72 0.57 -0.22
N PRO A 30 1.20 -0.41 -1.03
CA PRO A 30 0.54 -1.72 -1.13
C PRO A 30 0.32 -2.40 0.21
N LEU A 31 1.21 -2.11 1.16
CA LEU A 31 1.09 -2.57 2.52
C LEU A 31 -0.19 -2.01 3.17
N ASP A 32 -0.41 -0.70 3.05
CA ASP A 32 -1.51 0.01 3.72
C ASP A 32 -2.85 -0.10 2.99
N TYR A 33 -2.89 -0.06 1.65
CA TYR A 33 -4.15 -0.09 0.91
C TYR A 33 -4.73 -1.50 0.71
N SER A 34 -3.95 -2.56 0.93
CA SER A 34 -4.40 -3.94 0.66
C SER A 34 -3.83 -4.99 1.60
N ILE A 35 -2.51 -5.10 1.72
CA ILE A 35 -1.89 -6.26 2.38
C ILE A 35 -2.31 -6.35 3.85
N TRP A 36 -2.31 -5.23 4.58
CA TRP A 36 -2.76 -5.22 5.98
C TRP A 36 -4.19 -5.71 6.15
N SER A 37 -5.12 -5.26 5.29
CA SER A 37 -6.52 -5.70 5.36
C SER A 37 -6.69 -7.18 5.06
N LEU A 38 -5.88 -7.75 4.14
CA LEU A 38 -5.89 -9.18 3.83
C LEU A 38 -5.34 -10.01 4.99
N LEU A 39 -4.19 -9.61 5.53
CA LEU A 39 -3.59 -10.30 6.68
C LEU A 39 -4.48 -10.20 7.92
N GLU A 40 -5.07 -9.03 8.17
CA GLU A 40 -5.97 -8.84 9.30
C GLU A 40 -7.21 -9.75 9.19
N ALA A 41 -7.81 -9.86 7.99
CA ALA A 41 -8.95 -10.73 7.76
C ALA A 41 -8.60 -12.21 8.02
N ASP A 42 -7.43 -12.66 7.56
CA ASP A 42 -6.97 -14.04 7.75
C ASP A 42 -6.60 -14.31 9.21
N MET A 43 -5.84 -13.42 9.85
CA MET A 43 -5.36 -13.62 11.22
C MET A 43 -6.47 -13.52 12.25
N ASN A 44 -7.45 -12.63 12.04
CA ASN A 44 -8.58 -12.49 12.97
C ASN A 44 -9.67 -13.56 12.77
N ALA A 45 -9.51 -14.47 11.79
CA ALA A 45 -10.41 -15.61 11.62
C ALA A 45 -10.19 -16.71 12.68
N GLU A 46 -9.01 -16.75 13.30
CA GLU A 46 -8.62 -17.75 14.30
C GLU A 46 -8.04 -17.11 15.57
N GLU A 47 -8.20 -17.77 16.72
CA GLU A 47 -7.61 -17.30 17.98
C GLU A 47 -6.15 -17.71 18.09
N HIS A 48 -5.29 -16.74 18.45
CA HIS A 48 -3.85 -16.95 18.60
C HIS A 48 -3.47 -17.11 20.07
N ASN A 49 -2.84 -18.23 20.40
CA ASN A 49 -2.49 -18.57 21.79
C ASN A 49 -1.25 -17.82 22.32
N SER A 50 -0.47 -17.18 21.44
CA SER A 50 0.70 -16.40 21.80
C SER A 50 1.06 -15.38 20.72
N VAL A 51 1.83 -14.36 21.11
CA VAL A 51 2.40 -13.38 20.16
C VAL A 51 3.36 -14.05 19.17
N GLU A 52 4.00 -15.15 19.56
CA GLU A 52 4.91 -15.89 18.68
C GLU A 52 4.16 -16.68 17.60
N SER A 53 3.03 -17.31 17.95
CA SER A 53 2.13 -17.94 16.98
C SER A 53 1.67 -16.91 15.95
N LEU A 54 1.11 -15.79 16.42
CA LEU A 54 0.63 -14.72 15.54
C LEU A 54 1.71 -14.20 14.58
N LYS A 55 2.96 -14.05 15.05
CA LYS A 55 4.07 -13.62 14.18
C LYS A 55 4.39 -14.65 13.09
N ASN A 56 4.37 -15.94 13.43
CA ASN A 56 4.59 -17.00 12.46
C ASN A 56 3.45 -17.03 11.44
N ASP A 57 2.21 -16.96 11.91
CA ASP A 57 1.02 -17.01 11.06
C ASP A 57 0.95 -15.82 10.09
N ILE A 58 1.29 -14.61 10.56
CA ILE A 58 1.43 -13.41 9.69
C ILE A 58 2.52 -13.63 8.65
N SER A 59 3.67 -14.19 9.02
CA SER A 59 4.79 -14.40 8.10
C SER A 59 4.43 -15.41 7.02
N GLU A 60 3.82 -16.53 7.40
CA GLU A 60 3.33 -17.54 6.45
C GLU A 60 2.23 -16.99 5.55
N ALA A 61 1.26 -16.26 6.10
CA ALA A 61 0.20 -15.64 5.32
C ALA A 61 0.77 -14.64 4.30
N PHE A 62 1.72 -13.81 4.72
CA PHE A 62 2.40 -12.86 3.83
C PHE A 62 3.14 -13.57 2.69
N GLU A 63 3.84 -14.67 2.96
CA GLU A 63 4.52 -15.47 1.93
C GLU A 63 3.57 -16.11 0.93
N ARG A 64 2.33 -16.41 1.35
CA ARG A 64 1.27 -16.98 0.48
C ARG A 64 0.55 -15.94 -0.38
N LEU A 65 0.71 -14.64 -0.10
CA LEU A 65 -0.01 -13.60 -0.84
C LEU A 65 0.34 -13.62 -2.33
N PRO A 66 -0.65 -13.59 -3.24
CA PRO A 66 -0.36 -13.54 -4.66
C PRO A 66 0.24 -12.17 -5.02
N MET A 67 1.24 -12.18 -5.92
CA MET A 67 1.84 -10.95 -6.45
C MET A 67 0.82 -9.98 -7.06
N GLU A 68 -0.34 -10.49 -7.48
CA GLU A 68 -1.46 -9.67 -7.97
C GLU A 68 -1.94 -8.61 -6.99
N VAL A 69 -1.76 -8.82 -5.68
CA VAL A 69 -2.08 -7.83 -4.64
C VAL A 69 -1.34 -6.51 -4.87
N ILE A 70 -0.12 -6.57 -5.43
CA ILE A 70 0.73 -5.40 -5.69
C ILE A 70 0.47 -4.80 -7.09
N ASN A 71 -0.15 -5.55 -8.00
CA ASN A 71 -0.36 -5.13 -9.40
C ASN A 71 -1.27 -3.90 -9.55
N HIS A 72 -2.03 -3.55 -8.52
CA HIS A 72 -2.88 -2.35 -8.50
C HIS A 72 -2.10 -1.05 -8.29
N TRP A 73 -0.82 -1.13 -7.93
CA TRP A 73 0.05 0.01 -7.64
C TRP A 73 0.05 1.06 -8.77
N MET A 74 0.28 0.64 -10.01
CA MET A 74 0.32 1.53 -11.18
C MET A 74 -1.03 2.25 -11.41
N LYS A 75 -2.15 1.54 -11.21
CA LYS A 75 -3.50 2.13 -11.35
C LYS A 75 -3.77 3.18 -10.29
N ARG A 76 -3.33 2.93 -9.04
CA ARG A 76 -3.44 3.88 -7.92
C ARG A 76 -2.58 5.12 -8.14
N LEU A 77 -1.36 4.95 -8.66
CA LEU A 77 -0.52 6.09 -9.06
C LEU A 77 -1.21 6.98 -10.11
N ASP A 78 -1.79 6.36 -11.14
CA ASP A 78 -2.54 7.11 -12.16
C ASP A 78 -3.76 7.84 -11.56
N ALA A 79 -4.43 7.25 -10.58
CA ALA A 79 -5.55 7.87 -9.87
C ALA A 79 -5.10 9.10 -9.07
N VAL A 80 -3.98 9.04 -8.33
CA VAL A 80 -3.40 10.20 -7.62
C VAL A 80 -3.03 11.32 -8.58
N ILE A 81 -2.44 10.98 -9.73
CA ILE A 81 -2.09 11.97 -10.75
C ILE A 81 -3.35 12.66 -11.30
N LYS A 82 -4.39 11.88 -11.63
CA LYS A 82 -5.69 12.42 -12.10
C LYS A 82 -6.37 13.28 -11.04
N ALA A 83 -6.30 12.86 -9.78
CA ALA A 83 -6.82 13.60 -8.64
C ALA A 83 -5.98 14.83 -8.28
N LYS A 84 -4.85 15.07 -8.98
CA LYS A 84 -3.91 16.14 -8.68
C LYS A 84 -3.57 16.14 -7.19
N GLY A 85 -3.13 14.97 -6.71
CA GLY A 85 -2.70 14.73 -5.32
C GLY A 85 -3.81 14.77 -4.28
N GLY A 86 -5.07 14.80 -4.70
CA GLY A 86 -6.21 14.55 -3.83
C GLY A 86 -6.44 13.05 -3.58
N ASN A 87 -7.27 12.75 -2.59
CA ASN A 87 -7.71 11.39 -2.29
C ASN A 87 -8.61 10.85 -3.43
N PHE A 88 -8.65 9.53 -3.55
CA PHE A 88 -9.43 8.80 -4.55
C PHE A 88 -9.92 7.48 -3.93
N GLU A 89 -11.02 6.94 -4.45
CA GLU A 89 -11.54 5.61 -4.14
C GLU A 89 -11.68 4.80 -5.43
#